data_AF-A0A1W9Z4Q2-F1
#
_entry.id   AF-A0A1W9Z4Q2-F1
#
_cell.length_a   1.000
_cell.length_b   1.000
_cell.length_c   1.000
_cell.angle_alpha   90.00
_cell.angle_beta   90.00
_cell.angle_gamma   90.00
#
_symmetry.space_group_name_H-M   'P 1'
#
loop_
_entity.id
_entity.type
_entity.pdbx_description
1 polymer ?
#
loop_
_entity_poly.entity_id
_entity_poly.type
_entity_poly.pdbx_seq_one_letter_code
_entity_poly.pdbx_strand_id
1 'polypeptide(L)'
;MPIRVPAVIGAALTLAALATAGIAAAEPAPPVPPPADPAAPAADPAAAPPAPATVIDKDGTYKVGVDIVPGVYASAGPFPEGTCSWRRMAPIVDGAEEGETLDRAFTKQPQVVQILPTDGTFKTTECQVWTLTNQPPPEPGMNPALAAIRMKLYLDTLNRNAQQFEANKPPAAAAGPPAPAAPPAPPAP
;
A
#
# COMPACT_ATOMS: atom_id res chain seq x y z
N MET A 1 -42.58 -1.71 22.22
CA MET A 1 -43.88 -1.01 22.18
C MET A 1 -43.64 0.43 21.73
N PRO A 2 -44.16 0.87 20.57
CA PRO A 2 -44.15 2.28 20.19
C PRO A 2 -45.31 3.02 20.87
N ILE A 3 -45.07 4.19 21.45
CA ILE A 3 -46.10 5.04 22.07
C ILE A 3 -46.15 6.40 21.34
N ARG A 4 -47.36 6.97 21.29
CA ARG A 4 -47.82 7.97 20.31
C ARG A 4 -47.46 9.42 20.67
N VAL A 5 -47.36 10.24 19.63
CA VAL A 5 -47.34 11.72 19.65
C VAL A 5 -48.76 12.26 19.93
N PRO A 6 -48.91 13.48 20.48
CA PRO A 6 -49.66 14.48 19.71
C PRO A 6 -49.02 15.89 19.73
N ALA A 7 -49.19 16.61 18.62
CA ALA A 7 -48.82 18.01 18.48
C ALA A 7 -49.94 18.93 19.03
N VAL A 8 -49.59 20.18 19.38
CA VAL A 8 -50.56 21.22 19.77
C VAL A 8 -50.48 22.37 18.77
N ILE A 9 -51.66 22.76 18.25
CA ILE A 9 -51.85 23.84 17.29
C ILE A 9 -52.23 25.11 18.05
N GLY A 10 -51.60 26.24 17.73
CA GLY A 10 -51.99 27.57 18.20
C GLY A 10 -52.40 28.46 17.03
N ALA A 11 -53.68 28.81 16.95
CA ALA A 11 -54.21 29.75 15.97
C ALA A 11 -54.83 30.96 16.69
N ALA A 12 -54.67 32.17 16.13
CA ALA A 12 -55.28 33.40 16.62
C ALA A 12 -55.97 34.16 15.47
N LEU A 13 -57.06 34.87 15.80
CA LEU A 13 -58.11 35.29 14.87
C LEU A 13 -57.91 36.67 14.22
N THR A 14 -58.63 36.85 13.12
CA THR A 14 -58.69 38.02 12.21
C THR A 14 -59.69 39.10 12.63
N LEU A 15 -59.51 40.33 12.15
CA LEU A 15 -60.58 41.32 11.90
C LEU A 15 -60.33 42.07 10.57
N ALA A 16 -61.39 42.54 9.91
CA ALA A 16 -61.41 42.96 8.49
C ALA A 16 -61.93 44.43 8.28
N ALA A 17 -62.03 44.83 6.99
CA ALA A 17 -62.48 46.12 6.38
C ALA A 17 -61.34 46.99 5.78
N LEU A 18 -61.49 47.76 4.68
CA LEU A 18 -62.57 47.88 3.68
C LEU A 18 -62.07 48.54 2.35
N ALA A 19 -62.77 48.24 1.23
CA ALA A 19 -62.98 49.01 -0.02
C ALA A 19 -61.83 49.59 -0.90
N THR A 20 -61.95 49.22 -2.18
CA THR A 20 -61.20 49.53 -3.42
C THR A 20 -61.14 50.99 -3.90
N ALA A 21 -60.05 51.39 -4.58
CA ALA A 21 -59.96 51.62 -6.05
C ALA A 21 -58.90 52.67 -6.46
N GLY A 22 -58.03 52.37 -7.44
CA GLY A 22 -57.17 53.40 -8.06
C GLY A 22 -55.82 52.94 -8.64
N ILE A 23 -55.83 52.50 -9.90
CA ILE A 23 -54.74 52.54 -10.91
C ILE A 23 -53.30 52.98 -10.52
N ALA A 24 -52.31 52.13 -10.79
CA ALA A 24 -51.17 52.42 -11.69
C ALA A 24 -50.27 51.17 -11.83
N ALA A 25 -49.65 50.99 -13.01
CA ALA A 25 -48.79 49.84 -13.30
C ALA A 25 -47.35 50.06 -12.85
N ALA A 26 -46.75 49.03 -12.24
CA ALA A 26 -45.34 48.67 -12.40
C ALA A 26 -45.11 47.26 -11.82
N GLU A 27 -44.89 46.26 -12.67
CA GLU A 27 -44.22 45.03 -12.22
C GLU A 27 -42.81 45.39 -11.74
N PRO A 28 -42.36 44.93 -10.55
CA PRO A 28 -40.96 45.00 -10.20
C PRO A 28 -40.18 44.12 -11.17
N ALA A 29 -39.30 44.74 -11.97
CA ALA A 29 -38.36 43.98 -12.79
C ALA A 29 -37.53 43.03 -11.91
N PRO A 30 -37.16 41.83 -12.40
CA PRO A 30 -36.26 40.96 -11.65
C PRO A 30 -34.95 41.71 -11.35
N PRO A 31 -34.36 41.53 -10.15
CA PRO A 31 -33.16 42.26 -9.77
C PRO A 31 -32.03 41.97 -10.76
N VAL A 32 -31.57 43.02 -11.45
CA VAL A 32 -30.40 42.96 -12.30
C VAL A 32 -29.20 42.59 -11.42
N PRO A 33 -28.42 41.55 -11.74
CA PRO A 33 -27.22 41.25 -10.98
C PRO A 33 -26.26 42.45 -11.04
N PRO A 34 -25.58 42.80 -9.94
CA PRO A 34 -24.65 43.93 -9.94
C PRO A 34 -23.55 43.70 -10.99
N PRO A 35 -23.01 44.77 -11.59
CA PRO A 35 -21.87 44.64 -12.51
C PRO A 35 -20.71 43.97 -11.77
N ALA A 36 -20.11 42.96 -12.39
CA ALA A 36 -19.01 42.22 -11.80
C ALA A 36 -17.79 43.14 -11.60
N ASP A 37 -17.30 43.23 -10.37
CA ASP A 37 -16.06 43.93 -10.05
C ASP A 37 -14.89 43.30 -10.84
N PRO A 38 -14.09 44.08 -11.61
CA PRO A 38 -12.93 43.57 -12.34
C PRO A 38 -11.75 43.12 -11.45
N ALA A 39 -11.96 42.98 -10.14
CA ALA A 39 -10.93 42.87 -9.11
C ALA A 39 -11.10 41.66 -8.19
N ALA A 40 -11.93 40.68 -8.55
CA ALA A 40 -11.86 39.36 -7.94
C ALA A 40 -10.54 38.68 -8.40
N PRO A 41 -9.63 38.28 -7.49
CA PRO A 41 -8.50 37.45 -7.88
C PRO A 41 -9.04 36.17 -8.51
N ALA A 42 -8.59 35.85 -9.72
CA ALA A 42 -8.88 34.56 -10.32
C ALA A 42 -8.40 33.47 -9.36
N ALA A 43 -9.30 32.58 -8.94
CA ALA A 43 -8.91 31.43 -8.14
C ALA A 43 -7.91 30.62 -8.97
N ASP A 44 -6.69 30.45 -8.44
CA ASP A 44 -5.70 29.56 -9.03
C ASP A 44 -6.33 28.18 -9.28
N PRO A 45 -6.05 27.52 -10.41
CA PRO A 45 -6.47 26.14 -10.62
C PRO A 45 -5.94 25.30 -9.46
N ALA A 46 -6.84 24.80 -8.62
CA ALA A 46 -6.48 24.00 -7.45
C ALA A 46 -5.61 22.84 -7.93
N ALA A 47 -4.33 22.87 -7.55
CA ALA A 47 -3.38 21.84 -7.96
C ALA A 47 -3.92 20.47 -7.55
N ALA A 48 -3.92 19.53 -8.48
CA ALA A 48 -4.36 18.17 -8.20
C ALA A 48 -3.57 17.63 -6.99
N PRO A 49 -4.21 16.90 -6.05
CA PRO A 49 -3.53 16.35 -4.89
C PRO A 49 -2.27 15.59 -5.30
N PRO A 50 -1.15 15.72 -4.55
CA PRO A 50 0.05 14.95 -4.84
C PRO A 50 -0.28 13.46 -4.81
N ALA A 51 0.31 12.70 -5.74
CA ALA A 51 0.14 11.25 -5.77
C ALA A 51 0.71 10.62 -4.48
N PRO A 52 0.12 9.53 -3.96
CA PRO A 52 0.63 8.86 -2.76
C PRO A 52 2.08 8.41 -2.93
N ALA A 53 2.90 8.56 -1.89
CA ALA A 53 4.34 8.37 -1.99
C ALA A 53 4.76 6.89 -2.03
N THR A 54 5.81 6.60 -2.81
CA THR A 54 6.52 5.32 -2.84
C THR A 54 7.75 5.28 -1.93
N VAL A 55 8.05 6.39 -1.25
CA VAL A 55 9.20 6.58 -0.37
C VAL A 55 8.72 7.28 0.91
N ILE A 56 9.18 6.81 2.06
CA ILE A 56 8.87 7.37 3.39
C ILE A 56 10.20 7.76 4.04
N ASP A 57 10.54 9.05 4.01
CA ASP A 57 11.84 9.58 4.41
C ASP A 57 11.88 10.16 5.83
N LYS A 58 10.73 10.16 6.52
CA LYS A 58 10.51 10.82 7.81
C LYS A 58 9.65 9.96 8.74
N ASP A 59 9.81 10.20 10.04
CA ASP A 59 8.91 9.68 11.06
C ASP A 59 7.52 10.31 10.93
N GLY A 60 6.48 9.53 11.21
CA GLY A 60 5.11 9.98 11.02
C GLY A 60 4.08 8.85 11.01
N THR A 61 2.82 9.23 10.77
CA THR A 61 1.70 8.31 10.52
C THR A 61 1.13 8.63 9.15
N TYR A 62 1.07 7.63 8.28
CA TYR A 62 0.76 7.75 6.86
C TYR A 62 -0.50 6.94 6.55
N LYS A 63 -1.50 7.58 5.95
CA LYS A 63 -2.73 6.94 5.49
C LYS A 63 -2.46 6.15 4.21
N VAL A 64 -2.79 4.86 4.22
CA VAL A 64 -2.54 3.99 3.07
C VAL A 64 -3.56 4.31 1.96
N GLY A 65 -3.07 4.39 0.72
CA GLY A 65 -3.84 4.83 -0.45
C GLY A 65 -4.01 6.35 -0.57
N VAL A 66 -3.55 7.14 0.40
CA VAL A 66 -3.64 8.61 0.40
C VAL A 66 -2.25 9.24 0.50
N ASP A 67 -1.52 8.95 1.58
CA ASP A 67 -0.18 9.50 1.81
C ASP A 67 0.90 8.57 1.21
N ILE A 68 0.66 7.25 1.21
CA ILE A 68 1.55 6.23 0.66
C ILE A 68 0.78 5.19 -0.16
N VAL A 69 1.41 4.59 -1.17
CA VAL A 69 0.82 3.46 -1.91
C VAL A 69 0.89 2.15 -1.11
N PRO A 70 -0.04 1.20 -1.30
CA PRO A 70 0.11 -0.15 -0.77
C PRO A 70 1.22 -0.92 -1.52
N GLY A 71 1.94 -1.80 -0.82
CA GLY A 71 3.04 -2.59 -1.41
C GLY A 71 4.08 -3.08 -0.40
N VAL A 72 5.17 -3.68 -0.89
CA VAL A 72 6.28 -4.20 -0.06
C VAL A 72 7.35 -3.12 0.12
N TYR A 73 7.47 -2.57 1.32
CA TYR A 73 8.48 -1.57 1.65
C TYR A 73 9.67 -2.21 2.35
N ALA A 74 10.88 -1.74 2.04
CA ALA A 74 12.10 -2.11 2.75
C ALA A 74 12.76 -0.87 3.36
N SER A 75 13.35 -1.04 4.56
CA SER A 75 14.17 -0.05 5.25
C SER A 75 15.45 -0.72 5.77
N ALA A 76 16.55 0.04 5.82
CA ALA A 76 17.82 -0.40 6.40
C ALA A 76 17.77 -0.63 7.92
N GLY A 77 16.65 -0.30 8.59
CA GLY A 77 16.47 -0.47 10.03
C GLY A 77 16.63 0.87 10.76
N PRO A 78 17.22 0.90 11.98
CA PRO A 78 17.36 2.15 12.74
C PRO A 78 18.38 3.12 12.14
N PHE A 79 18.27 4.40 12.53
CA PHE A 79 19.44 5.30 12.52
C PHE A 79 20.53 4.81 13.49
N PRO A 80 21.81 5.23 13.34
CA PRO A 80 22.86 4.90 14.31
C PRO A 80 22.43 5.21 15.75
N GLU A 81 22.69 4.28 16.68
CA GLU A 81 22.22 4.27 18.08
C GLU A 81 20.69 4.20 18.34
N GLY A 82 19.84 4.43 17.34
CA GLY A 82 18.36 4.38 17.47
C GLY A 82 17.76 2.97 17.53
N THR A 83 16.42 2.89 17.61
CA THR A 83 15.68 1.63 17.42
C THR A 83 14.44 1.84 16.56
N CYS A 84 14.44 1.27 15.34
CA CYS A 84 13.36 1.41 14.38
C CYS A 84 12.08 0.78 14.94
N SER A 85 11.04 1.58 15.07
CA SER A 85 9.70 1.17 15.46
C SER A 85 8.73 1.43 14.33
N TRP A 86 7.95 0.43 13.96
CA TRP A 86 6.88 0.61 12.99
C TRP A 86 5.63 -0.19 13.37
N ARG A 87 4.49 0.27 12.85
CA ARG A 87 3.18 -0.33 13.10
C ARG A 87 2.28 -0.16 11.87
N ARG A 88 1.66 -1.27 11.43
CA ARG A 88 0.52 -1.28 10.51
C ARG A 88 -0.76 -1.33 11.34
N MET A 89 -1.72 -0.48 11.02
CA MET A 89 -3.01 -0.41 11.71
C MET A 89 -4.17 -0.53 10.71
N ALA A 90 -5.25 -1.15 11.14
CA ALA A 90 -6.51 -1.22 10.42
C ALA A 90 -7.13 0.19 10.24
N PRO A 91 -8.14 0.34 9.37
CA PRO A 91 -8.98 1.53 9.37
C PRO A 91 -9.63 1.75 10.75
N ILE A 92 -9.80 3.01 11.13
CA ILE A 92 -10.54 3.37 12.36
C ILE A 92 -12.01 2.98 12.17
N VAL A 93 -12.56 2.29 13.17
CA VAL A 93 -13.97 1.90 13.27
C VAL A 93 -14.56 2.38 14.60
N ASP A 94 -15.88 2.51 14.67
CA ASP A 94 -16.67 2.72 15.89
C ASP A 94 -16.22 3.88 16.81
N GLY A 95 -15.59 4.92 16.25
CA GLY A 95 -15.17 6.12 16.98
C GLY A 95 -13.88 5.94 17.80
N ALA A 96 -13.07 4.93 17.51
CA ALA A 96 -11.74 4.78 18.11
C ALA A 96 -10.75 5.89 17.68
N GLU A 97 -9.77 6.20 18.54
CA GLU A 97 -8.74 7.23 18.27
C GLU A 97 -7.64 6.72 17.30
N GLU A 98 -7.25 5.45 17.40
CA GLU A 98 -6.32 4.76 16.49
C GLU A 98 -6.95 3.45 16.02
N GLY A 99 -6.53 2.94 14.85
CA GLY A 99 -6.98 1.65 14.33
C GLY A 99 -6.31 0.46 15.04
N GLU A 100 -6.94 -0.73 14.94
CA GLU A 100 -6.38 -1.97 15.51
C GLU A 100 -4.98 -2.26 14.94
N THR A 101 -4.04 -2.68 15.78
CA THR A 101 -2.68 -3.01 15.34
C THR A 101 -2.64 -4.35 14.60
N LEU A 102 -2.48 -4.30 13.28
CA LEU A 102 -2.37 -5.47 12.42
C LEU A 102 -0.99 -6.13 12.49
N ASP A 103 0.06 -5.31 12.56
CA ASP A 103 1.46 -5.77 12.58
C ASP A 103 2.36 -4.69 13.19
N ARG A 104 3.47 -5.09 13.83
CA ARG A 104 4.43 -4.16 14.44
C ARG A 104 5.79 -4.80 14.66
N ALA A 105 6.85 -3.98 14.62
CA ALA A 105 8.15 -4.36 15.16
C ALA A 105 8.83 -3.23 15.93
N PHE A 106 9.79 -3.62 16.76
CA PHE A 106 10.73 -2.74 17.46
C PHE A 106 12.10 -3.43 17.34
N THR A 107 13.01 -2.85 16.54
CA THR A 107 14.10 -3.62 15.94
C THR A 107 15.38 -2.81 15.73
N LYS A 108 16.52 -3.49 15.86
CA LYS A 108 17.85 -3.00 15.47
C LYS A 108 18.38 -3.62 14.17
N GLN A 109 17.50 -4.26 13.40
CA GLN A 109 17.81 -4.94 12.14
C GLN A 109 17.07 -4.27 10.96
N PRO A 110 17.56 -4.43 9.72
CA PRO A 110 16.80 -4.08 8.52
C PRO A 110 15.41 -4.72 8.51
N GLN A 111 14.45 -4.07 7.86
CA GLN A 111 13.04 -4.47 7.87
C GLN A 111 12.47 -4.52 6.45
N VAL A 112 11.59 -5.49 6.22
CA VAL A 112 10.75 -5.58 5.02
C VAL A 112 9.32 -5.79 5.50
N VAL A 113 8.38 -4.99 4.99
CA VAL A 113 6.99 -4.93 5.45
C VAL A 113 6.06 -4.88 4.25
N GLN A 114 5.10 -5.81 4.18
CA GLN A 114 3.98 -5.71 3.26
C GLN A 114 2.90 -4.79 3.88
N ILE A 115 2.67 -3.64 3.27
CA ILE A 115 1.52 -2.77 3.56
C ILE A 115 0.40 -3.16 2.59
N LEU A 116 -0.80 -3.48 3.10
CA LEU A 116 -1.93 -3.94 2.28
C LEU A 116 -2.86 -2.77 1.92
N PRO A 117 -3.60 -2.84 0.80
CA PRO A 117 -4.60 -1.81 0.44
C PRO A 117 -5.78 -1.74 1.43
N THR A 118 -5.93 -2.72 2.32
CA THR A 118 -6.92 -2.75 3.41
C THR A 118 -6.41 -2.15 4.72
N ASP A 119 -5.13 -1.81 4.83
CA ASP A 119 -4.59 -1.14 6.00
C ASP A 119 -5.12 0.30 6.06
N GLY A 120 -5.36 0.83 7.25
CA GLY A 120 -5.77 2.22 7.43
C GLY A 120 -4.56 3.16 7.47
N THR A 121 -3.58 2.84 8.33
CA THR A 121 -2.38 3.67 8.52
C THR A 121 -1.12 2.86 8.77
N PHE A 122 0.01 3.41 8.33
CA PHE A 122 1.36 2.95 8.65
C PHE A 122 2.07 4.02 9.48
N LYS A 123 2.59 3.66 10.65
CA LYS A 123 3.32 4.55 11.55
C LYS A 123 4.77 4.08 11.64
N THR A 124 5.73 5.00 11.51
CA THR A 124 7.17 4.73 11.57
C THR A 124 7.87 5.75 12.46
N THR A 125 8.88 5.31 13.21
CA THR A 125 9.65 6.12 14.16
C THR A 125 11.09 5.59 14.28
N GLU A 126 12.08 6.48 14.20
CA GLU A 126 13.53 6.19 14.18
C GLU A 126 13.99 5.19 13.12
N CYS A 127 13.22 4.98 12.05
CA CYS A 127 13.58 4.11 10.95
C CYS A 127 14.25 4.91 9.81
N GLN A 128 15.30 4.33 9.23
CA GLN A 128 15.85 4.75 7.95
C GLN A 128 14.77 4.72 6.86
N VAL A 129 14.99 5.50 5.79
CA VAL A 129 14.07 5.66 4.66
C VAL A 129 13.45 4.34 4.21
N TRP A 130 12.12 4.26 4.21
CA TRP A 130 11.40 3.15 3.60
C TRP A 130 11.23 3.41 2.12
N THR A 131 11.56 2.42 1.29
CA THR A 131 11.37 2.50 -0.17
C THR A 131 10.49 1.33 -0.61
N LEU A 132 9.51 1.59 -1.47
CA LEU A 132 8.73 0.54 -2.13
C LEU A 132 9.66 -0.33 -2.99
N THR A 133 9.53 -1.65 -2.88
CA THR A 133 10.38 -2.63 -3.56
C THR A 133 9.58 -3.67 -4.32
N ASN A 134 10.25 -4.35 -5.25
CA ASN A 134 9.75 -5.54 -5.93
C ASN A 134 10.22 -6.84 -5.24
N GLN A 135 10.62 -6.79 -3.96
CA GLN A 135 10.93 -8.02 -3.23
C GLN A 135 9.63 -8.80 -2.95
N PRO A 136 9.68 -10.15 -2.89
CA PRO A 136 8.55 -10.93 -2.43
C PRO A 136 8.07 -10.44 -1.05
N PRO A 137 6.75 -10.45 -0.77
CA PRO A 137 6.25 -10.16 0.56
C PRO A 137 6.90 -11.08 1.61
N PRO A 138 7.15 -10.61 2.84
CA PRO A 138 7.67 -11.46 3.91
C PRO A 138 6.80 -12.72 4.09
N GLU A 139 7.42 -13.91 4.10
CA GLU A 139 6.67 -15.17 4.30
C GLU A 139 6.00 -15.16 5.69
N PRO A 140 4.67 -15.36 5.80
CA PRO A 140 3.98 -15.39 7.09
C PRO A 140 4.59 -16.42 8.04
N GLY A 141 5.04 -15.96 9.21
CA GLY A 141 5.63 -16.81 10.25
C GLY A 141 7.11 -17.20 10.03
N MET A 142 7.77 -16.77 8.96
CA MET A 142 9.20 -17.03 8.77
C MET A 142 10.04 -15.81 9.21
N ASN A 143 10.65 -15.89 10.39
CA ASN A 143 11.67 -14.92 10.77
C ASN A 143 12.93 -15.08 9.86
N PRO A 144 13.75 -14.03 9.67
CA PRO A 144 14.89 -14.10 8.75
C PRO A 144 15.94 -15.16 9.14
N ALA A 145 16.03 -15.54 10.41
CA ALA A 145 16.94 -16.61 10.85
C ALA A 145 16.46 -18.00 10.38
N LEU A 146 15.15 -18.27 10.39
CA LEU A 146 14.58 -19.51 9.87
C LEU A 146 14.72 -19.60 8.34
N ALA A 147 14.58 -18.47 7.63
CA ALA A 147 14.88 -18.39 6.20
C ALA A 147 16.36 -18.73 5.90
N ALA A 148 17.29 -18.19 6.69
CA ALA A 148 18.73 -18.50 6.57
C ALA A 148 19.02 -19.98 6.88
N ILE A 149 18.39 -20.57 7.91
CA ILE A 149 18.51 -22.00 8.24
C ILE A 149 17.98 -22.87 7.09
N ARG A 150 16.81 -22.52 6.52
CA ARG A 150 16.24 -23.21 5.34
C ARG A 150 17.19 -23.19 4.15
N MET A 151 17.85 -22.05 3.88
CA MET A 151 18.87 -21.95 2.84
C MET A 151 20.11 -22.80 3.15
N LYS A 152 20.61 -22.78 4.40
CA LYS A 152 21.75 -23.62 4.79
C LYS A 152 21.45 -25.10 4.58
N LEU A 153 20.29 -25.58 5.03
CA LEU A 153 19.85 -26.97 4.85
C LEU A 153 19.72 -27.36 3.37
N TYR A 154 19.28 -26.44 2.52
CA TYR A 154 19.25 -26.65 1.07
C TYR A 154 20.67 -26.79 0.49
N LEU A 155 21.60 -25.89 0.84
CA LEU A 155 23.00 -25.97 0.41
C LEU A 155 23.70 -27.24 0.94
N ASP A 156 23.47 -27.63 2.20
CA ASP A 156 23.96 -28.88 2.77
C ASP A 156 23.43 -30.11 2.02
N THR A 157 22.18 -30.05 1.52
CA THR A 157 21.57 -31.10 0.69
C THR A 157 22.21 -31.17 -0.69
N LEU A 158 22.41 -30.03 -1.37
CA LEU A 158 23.12 -30.00 -2.66
C LEU A 158 24.56 -30.54 -2.54
N ASN A 159 25.28 -30.12 -1.50
CA ASN A 159 26.63 -30.62 -1.21
C ASN A 159 26.63 -32.14 -0.98
N ARG A 160 25.68 -32.66 -0.21
CA ARG A 160 25.53 -34.12 0.01
C ARG A 160 25.24 -34.87 -1.27
N ASN A 161 24.36 -34.35 -2.12
CA ASN A 161 24.01 -34.96 -3.41
C ASN A 161 25.22 -34.99 -4.37
N ALA A 162 26.03 -33.92 -4.38
CA ALA A 162 27.27 -33.89 -5.15
C ALA A 162 28.30 -34.94 -4.67
N GLN A 163 28.49 -35.08 -3.36
CA GLN A 163 29.35 -36.13 -2.79
C GLN A 163 28.82 -37.55 -3.11
N GLN A 164 27.50 -37.75 -3.09
CA GLN A 164 26.89 -39.03 -3.48
C GLN A 164 27.05 -39.33 -4.98
N PHE A 165 26.99 -38.32 -5.85
CA PHE A 165 27.24 -38.49 -7.29
C PHE A 165 28.69 -38.90 -7.56
N GLU A 166 29.66 -38.28 -6.87
CA GLU A 166 31.08 -38.65 -7.00
C GLU A 166 31.36 -40.06 -6.44
N ALA A 167 30.76 -40.42 -5.30
CA ALA A 167 30.89 -41.75 -4.71
C ALA A 167 30.24 -42.87 -5.54
N ASN A 168 29.12 -42.58 -6.20
CA ASN A 168 28.36 -43.53 -7.04
C ASN A 168 28.58 -43.29 -8.54
N LYS A 169 29.70 -42.65 -8.93
CA LYS A 169 30.02 -42.37 -10.33
C LYS A 169 30.01 -43.69 -11.12
N PRO A 170 29.19 -43.82 -12.17
CA PRO A 170 29.23 -45.01 -13.01
C PRO A 170 30.65 -45.20 -13.52
N PRO A 171 31.17 -46.46 -13.58
CA PRO A 171 32.46 -46.69 -14.20
C PRO A 171 32.41 -46.11 -15.62
N ALA A 172 33.47 -45.40 -16.01
CA ALA A 172 33.59 -44.89 -17.37
C ALA A 172 33.30 -46.04 -18.32
N ALA A 173 32.37 -45.83 -19.26
CA ALA A 173 31.93 -46.87 -20.18
C ALA A 173 33.18 -47.52 -20.79
N ALA A 174 33.36 -48.82 -20.53
CA ALA A 174 34.52 -49.54 -20.99
C ALA A 174 34.67 -49.27 -22.48
N ALA A 175 35.89 -48.90 -22.91
CA ALA A 175 36.14 -48.49 -24.28
C ALA A 175 35.49 -49.52 -25.22
N GLY A 176 34.58 -49.04 -26.07
CA GLY A 176 33.79 -49.92 -26.93
C GLY A 176 34.69 -50.86 -27.73
N PRO A 177 34.20 -52.05 -28.12
CA PRO A 177 35.00 -53.03 -28.85
C PRO A 177 35.72 -52.34 -30.02
N PRO A 178 37.00 -52.65 -30.25
CA PRO A 178 37.83 -51.90 -31.19
C PRO A 178 37.15 -51.82 -32.55
N ALA A 179 37.16 -50.61 -33.14
CA ALA A 179 36.52 -50.37 -34.42
C ALA A 179 37.01 -51.40 -35.45
N PRO A 180 36.09 -51.99 -36.26
CA PRO A 180 36.48 -52.97 -37.26
C PRO A 180 37.53 -52.37 -38.20
N ALA A 181 38.55 -53.16 -38.53
CA ALA A 181 39.65 -52.72 -39.37
C ALA A 181 39.10 -52.14 -40.69
N ALA A 182 39.60 -50.95 -41.06
CA ALA A 182 39.21 -50.31 -42.31
C ALA A 182 39.52 -51.25 -43.49
N PRO A 183 38.62 -51.36 -44.50
CA PRO A 183 38.90 -52.16 -45.68
C PRO A 183 40.16 -51.64 -46.40
N PRO A 184 40.93 -52.52 -47.05
CA PRO A 184 42.15 -52.13 -47.76
C PRO A 184 41.83 -51.07 -48.81
N ALA A 185 42.69 -50.06 -48.92
CA ALA A 185 42.56 -49.00 -49.91
C ALA A 185 42.58 -49.60 -51.33
N PRO A 186 41.77 -49.07 -52.27
CA PRO A 186 41.82 -49.50 -53.66
C PRO A 186 43.21 -49.22 -54.26
N PRO A 187 43.68 -50.04 -55.23
CA PRO A 187 44.97 -49.81 -55.88
C PRO A 187 44.98 -48.44 -56.59
N ALA A 188 46.12 -47.75 -56.48
CA ALA A 188 46.37 -46.52 -57.21
C ALA A 188 46.49 -46.77 -58.73
N PRO A 189 46.15 -45.79 -59.58
CA PRO A 189 46.26 -45.89 -61.04
C PRO A 189 47.71 -45.85 -61.55
#